data_AF-A0A7S2FLC4-F1
#
_entry.id   AF-A0A7S2FLC4-F1
#
_cell.length_a   1.000
_cell.length_b   1.000
_cell.length_c   1.000
_cell.angle_alpha   90.00
_cell.angle_beta   90.00
_cell.angle_gamma   90.00
#
_symmetry.space_group_name_H-M   'P 1'
#
loop_
_entity.id
_entity.type
_entity.pdbx_description
1 polymer ?
#
loop_
_entity_poly.entity_id
_entity_poly.type
_entity_poly.pdbx_seq_one_letter_code
_entity_poly.pdbx_strand_id
1 'polypeptide(L)'
;LTAAASSIYTLLGCVSVLIVGVLRDKLPKKHRAATLVLFIIPLLCTMVFLGTAGARIPFSLAVAAVAFTGFCLFGPYKVLGAVFAVDFGGKKLKSTCTAFMGVFDNVFAIFMLNAKGLIGDDWTLMFVSVAGLTTVSVLCSSFVWIKDLGNARVPVRTPLESSLVEQSGAQQRRTTFEENKDHS
;
A
#
# COMPACT_ATOMS: atom_id res chain seq x y z
N LEU A 1 5.80 -20.62 -22.94
CA LEU A 1 4.61 -19.77 -22.70
C LEU A 1 4.52 -19.24 -21.26
N THR A 2 4.82 -20.05 -20.25
CA THR A 2 4.75 -19.65 -18.81
C THR A 2 5.66 -18.48 -18.45
N ALA A 3 6.90 -18.42 -18.96
CA ALA A 3 7.81 -17.30 -18.70
C ALA A 3 7.30 -15.96 -19.24
N ALA A 4 6.70 -15.96 -20.44
CA ALA A 4 6.12 -14.74 -21.03
C ALA A 4 4.90 -14.24 -20.24
N ALA A 5 4.06 -15.16 -19.73
CA ALA A 5 2.92 -14.81 -18.89
C ALA A 5 3.33 -14.11 -17.59
N SER A 6 4.37 -14.61 -16.91
CA SER A 6 4.91 -13.97 -15.69
C SER A 6 5.55 -12.61 -15.97
N SER A 7 6.10 -12.41 -17.17
CA SER A 7 6.71 -11.14 -17.59
C SER A 7 5.66 -10.05 -17.77
N ILE A 8 4.50 -10.40 -18.35
CA ILE A 8 3.37 -9.50 -18.57
C ILE A 8 2.78 -9.02 -17.23
N TYR A 9 2.68 -9.91 -16.25
CA TYR A 9 2.27 -9.56 -14.89
C TYR A 9 3.16 -8.47 -14.28
N THR A 10 4.49 -8.67 -14.33
CA THR A 10 5.46 -7.72 -13.77
C THR A 10 5.47 -6.40 -14.53
N LEU A 11 5.41 -6.44 -15.87
CA LEU A 11 5.37 -5.23 -16.70
C LEU A 11 4.11 -4.39 -16.43
N LEU A 12 2.94 -5.03 -16.37
CA LEU A 12 1.70 -4.32 -16.04
C LEU A 12 1.69 -3.81 -14.59
N GLY A 13 2.27 -4.55 -13.65
CA GLY A 13 2.53 -4.07 -12.30
C GLY A 13 3.40 -2.82 -12.28
N CYS A 14 4.49 -2.78 -13.05
CA CYS A 14 5.35 -1.59 -13.17
C CYS A 14 4.61 -0.38 -13.76
N VAL A 15 3.84 -0.57 -14.83
CA VAL A 15 3.02 0.49 -15.44
C VAL A 15 1.99 1.02 -14.45
N SER A 16 1.39 0.14 -13.63
CA SER A 16 0.42 0.56 -12.62
C SER A 16 1.04 1.47 -11.58
N VAL A 17 2.25 1.18 -11.10
CA VAL A 17 2.95 2.02 -10.12
C VAL A 17 3.14 3.44 -10.65
N LEU A 18 3.49 3.58 -11.93
CA LEU A 18 3.64 4.89 -12.57
C LEU A 18 2.30 5.63 -12.64
N ILE A 19 1.23 4.95 -13.09
CA ILE A 19 -0.11 5.55 -13.18
C ILE A 19 -0.61 5.96 -11.80
N VAL A 20 -0.45 5.11 -10.79
CA VAL A 20 -0.83 5.41 -9.40
C VAL A 20 -0.02 6.57 -8.85
N GLY A 21 1.28 6.63 -9.16
CA GLY A 21 2.15 7.75 -8.78
C GLY A 21 1.67 9.07 -9.36
N VAL A 22 1.41 9.11 -10.67
CA VAL A 22 0.89 10.30 -11.37
C VAL A 22 -0.51 10.68 -10.86
N LEU A 23 -1.39 9.70 -10.67
CA LEU A 23 -2.74 9.93 -10.17
C LEU A 23 -2.74 10.45 -8.73
N ARG A 24 -1.85 9.91 -7.88
CA ARG A 24 -1.62 10.40 -6.51
C ARG A 24 -1.14 11.84 -6.50
N ASP A 25 -0.21 12.19 -7.38
CA ASP A 25 0.36 13.55 -7.42
C ASP A 25 -0.64 14.58 -7.95
N LYS A 26 -1.63 14.15 -8.75
CA LYS A 26 -2.76 14.99 -9.17
C LYS A 26 -3.92 15.04 -8.18
N LEU A 27 -4.04 14.10 -7.25
CA LEU A 27 -5.12 14.09 -6.25
C LEU A 27 -4.79 14.99 -5.03
N PRO A 28 -5.74 15.84 -4.58
CA PRO A 28 -5.53 16.68 -3.40
C PRO A 28 -5.37 15.83 -2.12
N LYS A 29 -4.44 16.25 -1.25
CA LYS A 29 -4.03 15.57 0.00
C LYS A 29 -5.18 15.18 0.96
N LYS A 30 -6.38 15.73 0.77
CA LYS A 30 -7.56 15.55 1.63
C LYS A 30 -8.25 14.18 1.50
N HIS A 31 -7.91 13.39 0.48
CA HIS A 31 -8.54 12.07 0.25
C HIS A 31 -7.50 10.98 -0.03
N ARG A 32 -6.41 10.89 0.74
CA ARG A 32 -5.37 9.87 0.50
C ARG A 32 -5.88 8.43 0.59
N ALA A 33 -6.85 8.18 1.48
CA ALA A 33 -7.54 6.90 1.56
C ALA A 33 -8.32 6.57 0.26
N ALA A 34 -8.81 7.57 -0.51
CA ALA A 34 -9.43 7.44 -1.86
C ALA A 34 -8.74 6.47 -2.77
N THR A 35 -7.45 6.70 -2.89
CA THR A 35 -6.59 5.92 -3.75
C THR A 35 -6.57 4.46 -3.32
N LEU A 36 -6.54 4.14 -2.02
CA LEU A 36 -6.49 2.74 -1.57
C LEU A 36 -7.74 1.95 -1.93
N VAL A 37 -8.92 2.49 -1.62
CA VAL A 37 -10.19 1.78 -1.89
C VAL A 37 -10.43 1.66 -3.39
N LEU A 38 -10.04 2.68 -4.18
CA LEU A 38 -10.17 2.66 -5.63
C LEU A 38 -9.37 1.54 -6.31
N PHE A 39 -8.22 1.15 -5.75
CA PHE A 39 -7.44 0.02 -6.27
C PHE A 39 -7.81 -1.32 -5.63
N ILE A 40 -8.29 -1.33 -4.39
CA ILE A 40 -8.68 -2.54 -3.67
C ILE A 40 -10.03 -3.12 -4.13
N ILE A 41 -11.02 -2.28 -4.50
CA ILE A 41 -12.32 -2.76 -5.02
C ILE A 41 -12.17 -3.60 -6.30
N PRO A 42 -11.51 -3.10 -7.39
CA PRO A 42 -11.35 -3.89 -8.60
C PRO A 42 -10.47 -5.13 -8.37
N LEU A 43 -9.52 -5.07 -7.43
CA LEU A 43 -8.73 -6.23 -7.02
C LEU A 43 -9.61 -7.33 -6.41
N LEU A 44 -10.53 -6.95 -5.50
CA LEU A 44 -11.48 -7.88 -4.89
C LEU A 44 -12.41 -8.50 -5.94
N CYS A 45 -12.98 -7.68 -6.84
CA CYS A 45 -13.83 -8.19 -7.92
C CYS A 45 -13.09 -9.22 -8.79
N THR A 46 -11.82 -8.95 -9.10
CA THR A 46 -11.01 -9.87 -9.91
C THR A 46 -10.68 -11.16 -9.17
N MET A 47 -10.39 -11.10 -7.86
CA MET A 47 -10.14 -12.30 -7.05
C MET A 47 -11.40 -13.14 -6.83
N VAL A 48 -12.56 -12.51 -6.61
CA VAL A 48 -13.84 -13.23 -6.51
C VAL A 48 -14.16 -13.90 -7.85
N PHE A 49 -13.98 -13.20 -8.97
CA PHE A 49 -14.15 -13.78 -10.30
C PHE A 49 -13.23 -15.00 -10.51
N LEU A 50 -11.94 -14.89 -10.16
CA LEU A 50 -10.99 -15.98 -10.30
C LEU A 50 -11.31 -17.17 -9.37
N GLY A 51 -11.78 -16.89 -8.14
CA GLY A 51 -12.21 -17.91 -7.18
C GLY A 51 -13.46 -18.66 -7.61
N THR A 52 -14.44 -17.97 -8.22
CA THR A 52 -15.67 -18.61 -8.74
C THR A 52 -15.45 -19.36 -10.05
N ALA A 53 -14.57 -18.86 -10.91
CA ALA A 53 -14.24 -19.49 -12.19
C ALA A 53 -13.36 -20.74 -12.03
N GLY A 54 -12.54 -20.80 -10.98
CA GLY A 54 -11.71 -21.95 -10.64
C GLY A 54 -10.79 -22.39 -11.79
N ALA A 55 -10.53 -23.70 -11.93
CA ALA A 55 -9.69 -24.26 -12.98
C ALA A 55 -10.36 -24.33 -14.38
N ARG A 56 -11.62 -23.87 -14.52
CA ARG A 56 -12.41 -24.01 -15.78
C ARG A 56 -12.18 -22.89 -16.79
N ILE A 57 -11.36 -21.89 -16.44
CA ILE A 57 -11.09 -20.73 -17.28
C ILE A 57 -9.96 -20.99 -18.28
N PRO A 58 -10.08 -20.46 -19.52
CA PRO A 58 -9.02 -20.58 -20.51
C PRO A 58 -7.76 -19.84 -20.03
N PHE A 59 -6.59 -20.44 -20.31
CA PHE A 59 -5.29 -19.95 -19.85
C PHE A 59 -5.07 -18.45 -20.11
N SER A 60 -5.45 -17.96 -21.29
CA SER A 60 -5.33 -16.56 -21.67
C SER A 60 -6.11 -15.61 -20.75
N LEU A 61 -7.29 -16.01 -20.30
CA LEU A 61 -8.13 -15.21 -19.40
C LEU A 61 -7.56 -15.21 -17.98
N ALA A 62 -7.02 -16.35 -17.52
CA ALA A 62 -6.34 -16.44 -16.23
C ALA A 62 -5.10 -15.52 -16.19
N VAL A 63 -4.29 -15.51 -17.25
CA VAL A 63 -3.13 -14.61 -17.36
C VAL A 63 -3.56 -13.15 -17.38
N ALA A 64 -4.61 -12.79 -18.11
CA ALA A 64 -5.12 -11.42 -18.13
C ALA A 64 -5.65 -10.97 -16.75
N ALA A 65 -6.40 -11.83 -16.06
CA ALA A 65 -6.92 -11.54 -14.72
C ALA A 65 -5.80 -11.40 -13.68
N VAL A 66 -4.78 -12.26 -13.73
CA VAL A 66 -3.59 -12.16 -12.87
C VAL A 66 -2.79 -10.90 -13.20
N ALA A 67 -2.61 -10.56 -14.48
CA ALA A 67 -1.93 -9.32 -14.84
C ALA A 67 -2.68 -8.07 -14.37
N PHE A 68 -4.02 -8.11 -14.40
CA PHE A 68 -4.86 -7.06 -13.85
C PHE A 68 -4.79 -6.98 -12.33
N THR A 69 -4.68 -8.11 -11.60
CA THR A 69 -4.43 -8.06 -10.16
C THR A 69 -3.06 -7.49 -9.82
N GLY A 70 -2.02 -7.79 -10.60
CA GLY A 70 -0.70 -7.16 -10.49
C GLY A 70 -0.77 -5.64 -10.68
N PHE A 71 -1.53 -5.20 -11.67
CA PHE A 71 -1.81 -3.79 -11.89
C PHE A 71 -2.50 -3.15 -10.66
N CYS A 72 -3.55 -3.76 -10.14
CA CYS A 72 -4.26 -3.22 -8.98
C CYS A 72 -3.48 -3.32 -7.67
N LEU A 73 -2.53 -4.25 -7.53
CA LEU A 73 -1.83 -4.50 -6.26
C LEU A 73 -0.55 -3.68 -6.10
N PHE A 74 0.29 -3.58 -7.13
CA PHE A 74 1.62 -2.97 -7.02
C PHE A 74 1.56 -1.47 -6.65
N GLY A 75 0.60 -0.75 -7.23
CA GLY A 75 0.33 0.66 -6.94
C GLY A 75 0.05 0.94 -5.46
N PRO A 76 -1.08 0.47 -4.91
CA PRO A 76 -1.44 0.70 -3.51
C PRO A 76 -0.40 0.13 -2.54
N TYR A 77 0.23 -1.00 -2.85
CA TYR A 77 1.30 -1.57 -2.02
C TYR A 77 2.47 -0.57 -1.83
N LYS A 78 2.93 0.07 -2.91
CA LYS A 78 3.98 1.08 -2.83
C LYS A 78 3.55 2.32 -2.07
N VAL A 79 2.29 2.75 -2.23
CA VAL A 79 1.74 3.91 -1.53
C VAL A 79 1.58 3.65 -0.02
N LEU A 80 1.19 2.43 0.38
CA LEU A 80 1.09 2.02 1.77
C LEU A 80 2.42 2.19 2.52
N GLY A 81 3.50 1.65 1.97
CA GLY A 81 4.83 1.79 2.59
C GLY A 81 5.33 3.24 2.63
N ALA A 82 5.14 4.01 1.56
CA ALA A 82 5.70 5.36 1.47
C ALA A 82 4.90 6.43 2.23
N VAL A 83 3.58 6.27 2.32
CA VAL A 83 2.67 7.31 2.81
C VAL A 83 2.03 6.91 4.13
N PHE A 84 1.43 5.72 4.20
CA PHE A 84 0.76 5.28 5.43
C PHE A 84 1.72 5.01 6.58
N ALA A 85 2.93 4.52 6.30
CA ALA A 85 3.95 4.36 7.34
C ALA A 85 4.36 5.70 7.98
N VAL A 86 4.35 6.79 7.20
CA VAL A 86 4.64 8.15 7.69
C VAL A 86 3.44 8.72 8.45
N ASP A 87 2.22 8.45 7.99
CA ASP A 87 1.00 8.94 8.63
C ASP A 87 0.79 8.27 10.02
N PHE A 88 1.19 7.01 10.20
CA PHE A 88 1.11 6.30 11.50
C PHE A 88 2.34 6.50 12.41
N GLY A 89 3.56 6.51 11.86
CA GLY A 89 4.80 6.59 12.64
C GLY A 89 5.44 7.98 12.73
N GLY A 90 4.94 8.95 11.97
CA GLY A 90 5.58 10.25 11.82
C GLY A 90 6.94 10.20 11.12
N LYS A 91 7.61 11.36 11.00
CA LYS A 91 8.88 11.49 10.25
C LYS A 91 10.02 10.63 10.81
N LYS A 92 10.02 10.34 12.13
CA LYS A 92 11.08 9.58 12.82
C LYS A 92 10.88 8.06 12.77
N LEU A 93 9.64 7.55 12.85
CA LEU A 93 9.37 6.10 12.91
C LEU A 93 8.94 5.50 11.56
N LYS A 94 8.89 6.30 10.48
CA LYS A 94 8.54 5.82 9.13
C LYS A 94 9.32 4.57 8.70
N SER A 95 10.61 4.51 9.05
CA SER A 95 11.49 3.40 8.68
C SER A 95 11.10 2.13 9.43
N THR A 96 10.82 2.25 10.72
CA THR A 96 10.41 1.14 11.58
C THR A 96 9.05 0.58 11.14
N CYS A 97 8.06 1.44 10.88
CA CYS A 97 6.75 1.00 10.38
C CYS A 97 6.85 0.28 9.03
N THR A 98 7.68 0.79 8.11
CA THR A 98 7.91 0.15 6.81
C THR A 98 8.60 -1.21 6.97
N ALA A 99 9.59 -1.30 7.86
CA ALA A 99 10.28 -2.55 8.16
C ALA A 99 9.33 -3.60 8.74
N PHE A 100 8.47 -3.22 9.69
CA PHE A 100 7.44 -4.11 10.23
C PHE A 100 6.48 -4.60 9.15
N MET A 101 6.01 -3.72 8.25
CA MET A 101 5.19 -4.12 7.12
C MET A 101 5.89 -5.19 6.27
N GLY A 102 7.17 -5.00 5.96
CA GLY A 102 7.96 -5.98 5.22
C GLY A 102 8.12 -7.32 5.95
N VAL A 103 8.30 -7.31 7.27
CA VAL A 103 8.37 -8.56 8.08
C VAL A 103 7.06 -9.32 8.01
N PHE A 104 5.93 -8.66 8.24
CA PHE A 104 4.61 -9.31 8.17
C PHE A 104 4.31 -9.86 6.78
N ASP A 105 4.67 -9.13 5.73
CA ASP A 105 4.52 -9.56 4.34
C ASP A 105 5.28 -10.87 4.07
N ASN A 106 6.55 -10.94 4.49
CA ASN A 106 7.38 -12.14 4.32
C ASN A 106 6.90 -13.32 5.18
N VAL A 107 6.49 -13.08 6.43
CA VAL A 107 5.94 -14.13 7.31
C VAL A 107 4.67 -14.72 6.69
N PHE A 108 3.80 -13.87 6.14
CA PHE A 108 2.56 -14.32 5.51
C PHE A 108 2.82 -15.08 4.20
N ALA A 109 3.85 -14.68 3.44
CA ALA A 109 4.30 -15.42 2.26
C ALA A 109 4.77 -16.84 2.63
N ILE A 110 5.55 -16.99 3.70
CA ILE A 110 5.99 -18.31 4.21
C ILE A 110 4.79 -19.14 4.66
N PHE A 111 3.83 -18.53 5.38
CA PHE A 111 2.61 -19.21 5.79
C PHE A 111 1.82 -19.71 4.58
N MET A 112 1.69 -18.90 3.53
CA MET A 112 1.00 -19.29 2.31
C MET A 112 1.70 -20.40 1.53
N LEU A 113 3.04 -20.42 1.52
CA LEU A 113 3.81 -21.51 0.91
C LEU A 113 3.57 -22.84 1.64
N ASN A 114 3.53 -22.81 2.98
CA ASN A 114 3.21 -23.99 3.79
C ASN A 114 1.76 -24.43 3.60
N ALA A 115 0.81 -23.49 3.58
CA ALA A 115 -0.59 -23.79 3.29
C ALA A 115 -0.76 -24.43 1.91
N LYS A 116 -0.07 -23.92 0.89
CA LYS A 116 -0.01 -24.54 -0.43
C LYS A 116 0.54 -25.97 -0.38
N GLY A 117 1.55 -26.23 0.45
CA GLY A 117 2.08 -27.58 0.66
C GLY A 117 1.06 -28.56 1.23
N LEU A 118 0.12 -28.08 2.05
CA LEU A 118 -0.95 -28.90 2.65
C LEU A 118 -2.17 -29.07 1.74
N ILE A 119 -2.50 -28.04 0.94
CA ILE A 119 -3.69 -28.00 0.07
C ILE A 119 -3.49 -28.80 -1.24
N GLY A 120 -2.24 -29.04 -1.64
CA GLY A 120 -1.94 -29.81 -2.85
C GLY A 120 -2.32 -29.08 -4.14
N ASP A 121 -2.97 -29.78 -5.07
CA ASP A 121 -3.33 -29.29 -6.41
C ASP A 121 -4.75 -28.68 -6.50
N ASP A 122 -5.41 -28.44 -5.36
CA ASP A 122 -6.73 -27.81 -5.30
C ASP A 122 -6.64 -26.29 -5.55
N TRP A 123 -6.52 -25.91 -6.82
CA TRP A 123 -6.43 -24.53 -7.27
C TRP A 123 -7.61 -23.66 -6.82
N THR A 124 -8.82 -24.21 -6.78
CA THR A 124 -10.01 -23.48 -6.32
C THR A 124 -9.89 -23.06 -4.86
N LEU A 125 -9.38 -23.95 -4.00
CA LEU A 125 -9.20 -23.66 -2.58
C LEU A 125 -8.13 -22.57 -2.36
N MET A 126 -7.08 -22.55 -3.18
CA MET A 126 -6.07 -21.48 -3.18
C MET A 126 -6.66 -20.13 -3.57
N PHE A 127 -7.45 -20.06 -4.64
CA PHE A 127 -8.06 -18.79 -5.04
C PHE A 127 -9.08 -18.30 -4.02
N VAL A 128 -9.86 -19.21 -3.41
CA VAL A 128 -10.82 -18.87 -2.35
C VAL A 128 -10.11 -18.35 -1.11
N SER A 129 -9.00 -18.95 -0.68
CA SER A 129 -8.26 -18.46 0.50
C SER A 129 -7.66 -17.07 0.27
N VAL A 130 -7.11 -16.82 -0.92
CA VAL A 130 -6.60 -15.50 -1.32
C VAL A 130 -7.73 -14.47 -1.45
N ALA A 131 -8.89 -14.87 -1.98
CA ALA A 131 -10.07 -14.01 -2.04
C ALA A 131 -10.59 -13.66 -0.64
N GLY A 132 -10.58 -14.62 0.30
CA GLY A 132 -10.94 -14.40 1.70
C GLY A 132 -10.03 -13.36 2.37
N LEU A 133 -8.72 -13.50 2.19
CA LEU A 133 -7.76 -12.52 2.71
C LEU A 133 -7.89 -11.14 2.07
N THR A 134 -8.16 -11.11 0.76
CA THR A 134 -8.42 -9.86 0.05
C THR A 134 -9.67 -9.18 0.62
N THR A 135 -10.72 -9.95 0.94
CA THR A 135 -11.95 -9.43 1.57
C THR A 135 -11.66 -8.83 2.94
N VAL A 136 -10.88 -9.51 3.79
CA VAL A 136 -10.46 -8.97 5.09
C VAL A 136 -9.65 -7.69 4.92
N SER A 137 -8.75 -7.64 3.94
CA SER A 137 -7.98 -6.44 3.61
C SER A 137 -8.88 -5.28 3.18
N VAL A 138 -9.91 -5.53 2.37
CA VAL A 138 -10.91 -4.53 1.96
C VAL A 138 -11.67 -4.00 3.16
N LEU A 139 -12.09 -4.86 4.08
CA LEU A 139 -12.79 -4.45 5.29
C LEU A 139 -11.91 -3.57 6.18
N CYS A 140 -10.66 -3.97 6.41
CA CYS A 140 -9.69 -3.17 7.15
C CYS A 140 -9.42 -1.82 6.47
N SER A 141 -9.22 -1.82 5.15
CA SER A 141 -8.99 -0.59 4.38
C SER A 141 -10.20 0.35 4.43
N SER A 142 -11.42 -0.20 4.33
CA SER A 142 -12.66 0.55 4.45
C SER A 142 -12.84 1.12 5.86
N PHE A 143 -12.46 0.38 6.91
CA PHE A 143 -12.52 0.86 8.28
C PHE A 143 -11.53 2.00 8.55
N VAL A 144 -10.31 1.88 8.03
CA VAL A 144 -9.29 2.95 8.08
C VAL A 144 -9.80 4.19 7.35
N TRP A 145 -10.39 4.01 6.17
CA TRP A 145 -11.02 5.10 5.44
C TRP A 145 -12.08 5.82 6.26
N ILE A 146 -13.00 5.10 6.90
CA ILE A 146 -14.08 5.69 7.69
C ILE A 146 -13.51 6.53 8.85
N LYS A 147 -12.45 6.03 9.52
CA LYS A 147 -11.74 6.80 10.55
C LYS A 147 -10.97 7.99 10.01
N ASP A 148 -10.32 7.85 8.85
CA ASP A 148 -9.59 8.93 8.19
C ASP A 148 -10.54 10.06 7.77
N LEU A 149 -11.74 9.73 7.27
CA LEU A 149 -12.82 10.70 6.99
C LEU A 149 -13.33 11.40 8.27
N GLY A 150 -13.35 10.69 9.40
CA GLY A 150 -13.66 11.27 10.70
C GLY A 150 -12.60 12.28 11.16
N ASN A 151 -11.32 11.96 10.97
CA ASN A 151 -10.18 12.77 11.39
C ASN A 151 -9.83 13.91 10.40
N ALA A 152 -10.23 13.81 9.13
CA ALA A 152 -10.03 14.85 8.11
C ALA A 152 -10.82 16.16 8.36
N ARG A 153 -11.58 16.23 9.46
CA ARG A 153 -12.19 17.47 9.97
C ARG A 153 -11.20 18.36 10.73
N VAL A 154 -10.00 17.86 11.05
CA VAL A 154 -8.94 18.69 11.64
C VAL A 154 -8.17 19.38 10.50
N PRO A 155 -8.21 20.72 10.41
CA PRO A 155 -7.57 21.45 9.31
C PRO A 155 -6.06 21.21 9.30
N VAL A 156 -5.55 20.85 8.12
CA VAL A 156 -4.12 20.71 7.81
C VAL A 156 -3.41 22.02 8.19
N ARG A 157 -2.47 21.97 9.14
CA ARG A 157 -1.56 23.11 9.39
C ARG A 157 -0.91 23.49 8.06
N THR A 158 -1.15 24.73 7.63
CA THR A 158 -0.65 25.28 6.38
C THR A 158 0.88 25.12 6.27
N PRO A 159 1.43 24.90 5.07
CA PRO A 159 2.89 24.78 4.86
C PRO A 159 3.68 25.92 5.50
N LEU A 160 3.08 27.11 5.54
CA LEU A 160 3.64 28.33 6.14
C LEU A 160 3.98 28.16 7.63
N GLU A 161 3.19 27.38 8.37
CA GLU A 161 3.41 27.14 9.79
C GLU A 161 4.56 26.16 10.05
N SER A 162 4.75 25.18 9.16
CA SER A 162 5.89 24.25 9.26
C SER A 162 7.23 24.93 8.98
N SER A 163 7.27 25.89 8.05
CA SER A 163 8.44 26.73 7.79
C SER A 163 8.74 27.69 8.94
N LEU A 164 7.71 28.24 9.61
CA LEU A 164 7.90 29.11 10.78
C LEU A 164 8.45 28.35 11.99
N VAL A 165 7.97 27.13 12.24
CA VAL A 165 8.48 26.27 13.32
C VAL A 165 9.90 25.79 13.03
N GLU A 166 10.23 25.47 11.78
CA GLU A 166 11.58 25.07 11.37
C GLU A 166 12.58 26.24 11.46
N GLN A 167 12.16 27.46 11.07
CA GLN A 167 12.97 28.66 11.24
C GLN A 167 13.15 29.05 12.71
N SER A 168 12.09 29.01 13.52
CA SER A 168 12.17 29.29 14.97
C SER A 168 13.10 28.31 15.68
N GLY A 169 13.05 27.02 15.33
CA GLY A 169 13.93 25.99 15.91
C GLY A 169 15.38 26.06 15.44
N ALA A 170 15.64 26.59 14.23
CA ALA A 170 16.98 26.87 13.73
C ALA A 170 17.59 28.12 14.39
N GLN A 171 16.77 29.14 14.60
CA GLN A 171 17.18 30.41 15.22
C GLN A 171 17.50 30.23 16.71
N GLN A 172 16.69 29.45 17.43
CA GLN A 172 16.93 29.13 18.83
C GLN A 172 18.17 28.24 19.04
N ARG A 173 18.52 27.38 18.06
CA ARG A 173 19.78 26.62 18.10
C ARG A 173 21.01 27.49 17.87
N ARG A 174 20.89 28.56 17.07
CA ARG A 174 21.98 29.53 16.88
C ARG A 174 22.25 30.34 18.15
N THR A 175 21.21 30.83 18.81
CA THR A 175 21.38 31.63 20.04
C THR A 175 22.02 30.82 21.17
N THR A 176 21.65 29.55 21.34
CA THR A 176 22.29 28.67 22.35
C THR A 176 23.75 28.36 22.01
N PHE A 177 24.12 28.33 20.73
CA PHE A 177 25.51 28.13 20.32
C PHE A 177 26.38 29.37 20.57
N GLU A 178 25.83 30.57 20.42
CA GLU A 178 26.54 31.82 20.73
C GLU A 178 26.69 32.02 22.24
N GLU A 179 25.64 31.76 23.03
CA GLU A 179 25.69 31.84 24.49
C GLU A 179 26.75 30.89 25.09
N ASN A 180 26.88 29.66 24.55
CA ASN A 180 27.86 28.70 25.03
C ASN A 180 29.31 29.05 24.60
N LYS A 181 29.47 29.87 23.56
CA LYS A 181 30.78 30.32 23.07
C LYS A 181 31.36 31.44 23.94
N ASP A 182 30.50 32.24 24.57
CA ASP A 182 30.92 33.33 25.46
C ASP A 182 31.28 32.86 26.89
N HIS A 183 30.98 31.60 27.21
CA HIS A 183 31.29 30.97 28.50
C HIS A 183 32.52 30.02 28.47
N SER A 184 33.26 29.96 27.36
CA SER A 184 34.50 29.19 27.20
C SER A 184 35.70 30.10 27.00
#